data_AF-A0A8C6HBX7-F1
#
_entry.id   AF-A0A8C6HBX7-F1
#
_cell.length_a   1.000
_cell.length_b   1.000
_cell.length_c   1.000
_cell.angle_alpha   90.00
_cell.angle_beta   90.00
_cell.angle_gamma   90.00
#
_symmetry.space_group_name_H-M   'P 1'
#
loop_
_entity.id
_entity.type
_entity.pdbx_description
1 polymer ?
#
loop_
_entity_poly.entity_id
_entity_poly.type
_entity_poly.pdbx_seq_one_letter_code
_entity_poly.pdbx_strand_id
1 'polypeptide(L)'
;MERKGTAKVDFLKKIEKEVQQKWEAEKVFEVNASLLEKQNKGKYFVTFPYPYMNGRLHLGHTFSLSKCEFAVGYQRLKGKSCLFPFGLHCTGMPIKACADKLKREIELYGCPPDFPEEEEEEEESSAKPGDIVVRDKAKGKKLS
;
A
#
# COMPACT_ATOMS: atom_id res chain seq x y z
N MET A 1 -5.47 28.71 8.30
CA MET A 1 -5.32 29.02 6.86
C MET A 1 -6.31 28.16 6.09
N GLU A 2 -7.50 28.68 5.80
CA GLU A 2 -8.58 27.94 5.15
C GLU A 2 -8.33 27.91 3.64
N ARG A 3 -8.06 26.72 3.07
CA ARG A 3 -7.74 26.58 1.64
C ARG A 3 -9.01 26.84 0.81
N LYS A 4 -9.13 28.02 0.22
CA LYS A 4 -10.06 28.31 -0.88
C LYS A 4 -9.75 27.37 -2.06
N GLY A 5 -10.59 26.34 -2.27
CA GLY A 5 -10.50 25.49 -3.48
C GLY A 5 -10.85 23.99 -3.35
N THR A 6 -11.22 23.45 -2.19
CA THR A 6 -11.48 22.00 -2.02
C THR A 6 -12.88 21.53 -2.43
N ALA A 7 -13.80 22.44 -2.71
CA ALA A 7 -15.22 22.12 -2.97
C ALA A 7 -15.44 21.04 -4.03
N LYS A 8 -14.61 20.99 -5.08
CA LYS A 8 -14.67 19.95 -6.12
C LYS A 8 -14.33 18.55 -5.57
N VAL A 9 -13.30 18.46 -4.72
CA VAL A 9 -12.90 17.20 -4.09
C VAL A 9 -13.98 16.73 -3.12
N ASP A 10 -14.56 17.65 -2.34
CA ASP A 10 -15.62 17.32 -1.39
C ASP A 10 -16.90 16.87 -2.09
N PHE A 11 -17.23 17.48 -3.24
CA PHE A 11 -18.31 17.04 -4.11
C PHE A 11 -18.08 15.62 -4.65
N LEU A 12 -16.88 15.31 -5.15
CA LEU A 12 -16.56 13.96 -5.63
C LEU A 12 -16.62 12.92 -4.51
N LYS A 13 -16.08 13.22 -3.34
CA LYS A 13 -16.15 12.35 -2.15
C LYS A 13 -17.59 12.05 -1.71
N LYS A 14 -18.50 13.03 -1.87
CA LYS A 14 -19.92 12.82 -1.58
C LYS A 14 -20.52 11.78 -2.52
N ILE A 15 -20.31 11.93 -3.83
CA ILE A 15 -20.77 10.97 -4.83
C ILE A 15 -20.16 9.59 -4.60
N GLU A 16 -18.86 9.51 -4.33
CA GLU A 16 -18.16 8.25 -4.05
C GLU A 16 -18.82 7.48 -2.89
N LYS A 17 -19.14 8.17 -1.79
CA LYS A 17 -19.81 7.55 -0.63
C LYS A 17 -21.21 7.06 -0.96
N GLU A 18 -22.00 7.86 -1.66
CA GLU A 18 -23.37 7.49 -2.06
C GLU A 18 -23.36 6.24 -2.97
N VAL A 19 -22.45 6.19 -3.94
CA VAL A 19 -22.31 5.06 -4.87
C VAL A 19 -21.78 3.81 -4.15
N GLN A 20 -20.79 3.94 -3.27
CA GLN A 20 -20.28 2.83 -2.47
C GLN A 20 -21.37 2.19 -1.59
N GLN A 21 -22.19 3.01 -0.94
CA GLN A 21 -23.33 2.52 -0.14
C GLN A 21 -24.34 1.75 -0.99
N LYS A 22 -24.64 2.25 -2.21
CA LYS A 22 -25.52 1.56 -3.14
C LYS A 22 -24.95 0.21 -3.57
N TRP A 23 -23.66 0.15 -3.92
CA TRP A 23 -23.01 -1.10 -4.32
C TRP A 23 -23.01 -2.15 -3.20
N GLU A 24 -22.82 -1.73 -1.96
CA GLU A 24 -22.90 -2.61 -0.79
C GLU A 24 -24.32 -3.12 -0.55
N ALA A 25 -25.32 -2.24 -0.59
CA ALA A 25 -26.72 -2.61 -0.40
C ALA A 25 -27.23 -3.58 -1.47
N GLU A 26 -26.82 -3.37 -2.73
CA GLU A 26 -27.19 -4.21 -3.87
C GLU A 26 -26.29 -5.45 -4.02
N LYS A 27 -25.21 -5.56 -3.24
CA LYS A 27 -24.25 -6.68 -3.28
C LYS A 27 -23.72 -6.98 -4.69
N VAL A 28 -23.52 -5.94 -5.51
CA VAL A 28 -23.23 -6.07 -6.96
C VAL A 28 -21.93 -6.79 -7.28
N PHE A 29 -21.04 -6.96 -6.32
CA PHE A 29 -19.76 -7.65 -6.46
C PHE A 29 -19.72 -9.02 -5.76
N GLU A 30 -20.80 -9.45 -5.10
CA GLU A 30 -20.91 -10.82 -4.57
C GLU A 30 -21.20 -11.80 -5.70
N VAL A 31 -20.27 -12.72 -5.95
CA VAL A 31 -20.37 -13.69 -7.04
C VAL A 31 -20.47 -15.10 -6.48
N ASN A 32 -21.54 -15.81 -6.83
CA ASN A 32 -21.80 -17.19 -6.40
C ASN A 32 -21.64 -18.16 -7.55
N ALA A 33 -20.73 -19.13 -7.42
CA ALA A 33 -20.43 -20.10 -8.48
C ALA A 33 -21.66 -20.89 -8.96
N SER A 34 -22.57 -21.24 -8.05
CA SER A 34 -23.83 -21.93 -8.35
C SER A 34 -24.78 -21.15 -9.26
N LEU A 35 -24.68 -19.81 -9.29
CA LEU A 35 -25.51 -18.95 -10.14
C LEU A 35 -24.84 -18.67 -11.51
N LEU A 36 -23.54 -18.99 -11.65
CA LEU A 36 -22.75 -18.67 -12.84
C LEU A 36 -22.91 -19.66 -14.00
N GLU A 37 -23.43 -20.86 -13.75
CA GLU A 37 -23.65 -21.86 -14.81
C GLU A 37 -24.58 -21.35 -15.93
N LYS A 38 -25.40 -20.32 -15.63
CA LYS A 38 -26.29 -19.65 -16.59
C LYS A 38 -25.58 -18.57 -17.43
N GLN A 39 -24.35 -18.16 -17.10
CA GLN A 39 -23.62 -17.09 -17.78
C GLN A 39 -22.58 -17.67 -18.76
N ASN A 40 -22.96 -17.71 -20.05
CA ASN A 40 -22.22 -18.36 -21.13
C ASN A 40 -20.95 -17.60 -21.62
N LYS A 41 -20.46 -16.62 -20.85
CA LYS A 41 -19.36 -15.71 -21.27
C LYS A 41 -18.03 -15.94 -20.54
N GLY A 42 -17.97 -16.96 -19.67
CA GLY A 42 -16.73 -17.40 -19.01
C GLY A 42 -16.38 -16.64 -17.72
N LYS A 43 -15.47 -17.23 -16.94
CA LYS A 43 -15.02 -16.73 -15.63
C LYS A 43 -13.70 -15.97 -15.69
N TYR A 44 -13.51 -15.03 -14.78
CA TYR A 44 -12.26 -14.30 -14.58
C TYR A 44 -11.96 -14.20 -13.09
N PHE A 45 -10.81 -14.73 -12.67
CA PHE A 45 -10.40 -14.78 -11.27
C PHE A 45 -9.03 -14.12 -11.13
N VAL A 46 -8.94 -13.13 -10.25
CA VAL A 46 -7.71 -12.38 -10.00
C VAL A 46 -7.52 -12.26 -8.50
N THR A 47 -6.26 -12.30 -8.06
CA THR A 47 -5.89 -12.16 -6.64
C THR A 47 -4.79 -11.13 -6.50
N PHE A 48 -4.85 -10.36 -5.41
CA PHE A 48 -3.76 -9.52 -4.96
C PHE A 48 -3.05 -10.21 -3.79
N PRO A 49 -1.71 -10.31 -3.77
CA PRO A 49 -0.98 -10.86 -2.63
C PRO A 49 -1.38 -10.10 -1.36
N TYR A 50 -1.90 -10.83 -0.37
CA TYR A 50 -2.46 -10.22 0.83
C TYR A 50 -1.37 -9.45 1.61
N PRO A 51 -1.61 -8.17 1.97
CA PRO A 51 -0.59 -7.33 2.61
C PRO A 51 -0.42 -7.66 4.09
N TYR A 52 0.78 -7.42 4.64
CA TYR A 52 1.07 -7.53 6.07
C TYR A 52 0.34 -6.47 6.90
N MET A 53 -0.27 -6.90 8.00
CA MET A 53 -1.08 -6.06 8.89
C MET A 53 -0.29 -5.42 10.04
N ASN A 54 1.00 -5.15 9.84
CA ASN A 54 1.82 -4.40 10.80
C ASN A 54 1.68 -2.87 10.66
N GLY A 55 0.82 -2.40 9.75
CA GLY A 55 0.57 -0.96 9.53
C GLY A 55 -0.61 -0.71 8.60
N ARG A 56 -0.79 0.55 8.18
CA ARG A 56 -1.80 0.93 7.18
C ARG A 56 -1.29 0.69 5.76
N LEU A 57 -2.21 0.42 4.84
CA LEU A 57 -1.88 0.30 3.42
C LEU A 57 -1.41 1.66 2.86
N HIS A 58 -0.17 1.71 2.40
CA HIS A 58 0.39 2.87 1.69
C HIS A 58 0.10 2.84 0.17
N LEU A 59 0.40 3.96 -0.51
CA LEU A 59 0.11 4.18 -1.94
C LEU A 59 0.75 3.14 -2.89
N GLY A 60 1.82 2.48 -2.46
CA GLY A 60 2.46 1.40 -3.21
C GLY A 60 1.57 0.14 -3.31
N HIS A 61 0.81 -0.15 -2.25
CA HIS A 61 -0.22 -1.20 -2.30
C HIS A 61 -1.33 -0.82 -3.27
N THR A 62 -1.83 0.42 -3.21
CA THR A 62 -2.90 0.88 -4.11
C THR A 62 -2.46 0.88 -5.57
N PHE A 63 -1.22 1.25 -5.86
CA PHE A 63 -0.66 1.15 -7.21
C PHE A 63 -0.65 -0.29 -7.71
N SER A 64 -0.19 -1.24 -6.88
CA SER A 64 -0.10 -2.65 -7.27
C SER A 64 -1.47 -3.32 -7.42
N LEU A 65 -2.41 -3.04 -6.50
CA LEU A 65 -3.78 -3.58 -6.56
C LEU A 65 -4.59 -2.99 -7.72
N SER A 66 -4.32 -1.74 -8.13
CA SER A 66 -5.07 -1.06 -9.20
C SER A 66 -5.06 -1.84 -10.52
N LYS A 67 -3.96 -2.58 -10.79
CA LYS A 67 -3.84 -3.43 -11.99
C LYS A 67 -4.92 -4.51 -12.04
N CYS A 68 -5.20 -5.12 -10.89
CA CYS A 68 -6.24 -6.15 -10.75
C CYS A 68 -7.63 -5.51 -10.83
N GLU A 69 -7.84 -4.39 -10.15
CA GLU A 69 -9.11 -3.64 -10.13
C GLU A 69 -9.55 -3.22 -11.54
N PHE A 70 -8.64 -2.64 -12.33
CA PHE A 70 -8.95 -2.25 -13.70
C PHE A 70 -9.17 -3.46 -14.61
N ALA A 71 -8.42 -4.55 -14.40
CA ALA A 71 -8.61 -5.77 -15.18
C ALA A 71 -10.01 -6.37 -14.97
N VAL A 72 -10.51 -6.43 -13.73
CA VAL A 72 -11.87 -6.95 -13.46
C VAL A 72 -12.95 -6.02 -13.96
N GLY A 73 -12.77 -4.70 -13.87
CA GLY A 73 -13.68 -3.72 -14.47
C GLY A 73 -13.83 -3.93 -15.97
N TYR A 74 -12.71 -4.08 -16.69
CA TYR A 74 -12.71 -4.35 -18.13
C TYR A 74 -13.34 -5.70 -18.49
N GLN A 75 -12.99 -6.78 -17.76
CA GLN A 75 -13.53 -8.11 -18.07
C GLN A 75 -15.02 -8.23 -17.77
N ARG A 76 -15.53 -7.49 -16.77
CA ARG A 76 -16.97 -7.37 -16.49
C ARG A 76 -17.71 -6.72 -17.65
N LEU A 77 -17.14 -5.68 -18.27
CA LEU A 77 -17.70 -5.05 -19.49
C LEU A 77 -17.70 -6.00 -20.69
N LYS A 78 -16.73 -6.91 -20.79
CA LYS A 78 -16.74 -8.01 -21.79
C LYS A 78 -17.77 -9.10 -21.48
N GLY A 79 -18.48 -8.98 -20.36
CA GLY A 79 -19.52 -9.92 -19.93
C GLY A 79 -19.00 -11.13 -19.17
N LYS A 80 -17.73 -11.15 -18.74
CA LYS A 80 -17.21 -12.24 -17.90
C LYS A 80 -17.66 -12.07 -16.46
N SER A 81 -17.89 -13.19 -15.79
CA SER A 81 -18.13 -13.22 -14.34
C SER A 81 -16.79 -13.10 -13.61
N CYS A 82 -16.60 -11.98 -12.90
CA CYS A 82 -15.31 -11.62 -12.30
C CYS A 82 -15.34 -11.79 -10.78
N LEU A 83 -14.36 -12.52 -10.24
CA LEU A 83 -14.14 -12.67 -8.80
C LEU A 83 -12.77 -12.08 -8.43
N PHE A 84 -12.77 -11.12 -7.50
CA PHE A 84 -11.57 -10.48 -6.95
C PHE A 84 -11.65 -10.44 -5.42
N PRO A 85 -11.21 -11.50 -4.73
CA PRO A 85 -11.18 -11.53 -3.27
C PRO A 85 -9.95 -10.79 -2.76
N PHE A 86 -10.07 -10.26 -1.54
CA PHE A 86 -8.97 -9.59 -0.85
C PHE A 86 -8.78 -10.21 0.53
N GLY A 87 -7.56 -10.67 0.82
CA GLY A 87 -7.17 -11.24 2.11
C GLY A 87 -6.22 -10.31 2.88
N LEU A 88 -5.97 -10.63 4.15
CA LEU A 88 -5.09 -9.85 5.04
C LEU A 88 -4.06 -10.79 5.70
N HIS A 89 -2.78 -10.41 5.68
CA HIS A 89 -1.70 -11.23 6.25
C HIS A 89 -1.44 -10.86 7.71
N CYS A 90 -1.84 -11.75 8.63
CA CYS A 90 -1.56 -11.59 10.06
C CYS A 90 -0.54 -12.61 10.60
N THR A 91 -0.09 -13.56 9.79
CA THR A 91 0.94 -14.51 10.19
C THR A 91 2.35 -13.93 10.03
N GLY A 92 3.25 -14.32 10.93
CA GLY A 92 4.66 -13.94 10.89
C GLY A 92 5.12 -13.11 12.08
N MET A 93 6.44 -12.95 12.19
CA MET A 93 7.10 -12.21 13.27
C MET A 93 6.95 -10.67 13.23
N PRO A 94 6.75 -9.98 12.08
CA PRO A 94 6.78 -8.51 12.06
C PRO A 94 5.79 -7.84 13.01
N ILE A 95 4.57 -8.37 13.11
CA ILE A 95 3.52 -7.83 13.99
C ILE A 95 3.96 -7.96 15.46
N LYS A 96 4.48 -9.13 15.83
CA LYS A 96 4.95 -9.42 17.19
C LYS A 96 6.18 -8.59 17.55
N ALA A 97 7.15 -8.45 16.63
CA ALA A 97 8.33 -7.63 16.83
C ALA A 97 7.97 -6.15 17.07
N CYS A 98 7.02 -5.60 16.31
CA CYS A 98 6.53 -4.23 16.55
C CYS A 98 5.83 -4.09 17.92
N ALA A 99 5.00 -5.06 18.29
CA ALA A 99 4.32 -5.06 19.60
C ALA A 99 5.31 -5.17 20.77
N ASP A 100 6.32 -6.02 20.64
CA ASP A 100 7.34 -6.21 21.68
C ASP A 100 8.27 -4.99 21.79
N LYS A 101 8.59 -4.32 20.67
CA LYS A 101 9.30 -3.03 20.70
C LYS A 101 8.51 -1.96 21.44
N LEU A 102 7.21 -1.81 21.11
CA LEU A 102 6.34 -0.83 21.76
C LEU A 102 6.19 -1.13 23.26
N LYS A 103 6.03 -2.40 23.63
CA LYS A 103 5.97 -2.83 25.02
C LYS A 103 7.24 -2.41 25.78
N ARG A 104 8.41 -2.67 25.18
CA ARG A 104 9.70 -2.28 25.77
C ARG A 104 9.82 -0.76 25.95
N GLU A 105 9.40 0.03 24.97
CA GLU A 105 9.43 1.50 25.06
C GLU A 105 8.54 2.01 26.20
N ILE A 106 7.35 1.44 26.38
CA ILE A 106 6.44 1.78 27.49
C ILE A 106 7.04 1.38 28.84
N GLU A 107 7.67 0.21 28.94
CA GLU A 107 8.29 -0.28 30.19
C GLU A 107 9.52 0.53 30.58
N LEU A 108 10.33 0.99 29.61
CA LEU A 108 11.55 1.74 29.87
C LEU A 108 11.32 3.24 30.09
N TYR A 109 10.41 3.85 29.33
CA TYR A 109 10.28 5.30 29.25
C TYR A 109 8.95 5.84 29.77
N GLY A 110 7.99 4.98 30.11
CA GLY A 110 6.67 5.37 30.63
C GLY A 110 5.64 5.72 29.54
N CYS A 111 4.57 6.42 29.95
CA CYS A 111 3.46 6.82 29.07
C CYS A 111 2.94 8.21 29.48
N PRO A 112 3.26 9.30 28.76
CA PRO A 112 4.03 9.34 27.51
C PRO A 112 5.51 8.96 27.72
N PRO A 113 6.15 8.33 26.72
CA PRO A 113 7.56 7.93 26.84
C PRO A 113 8.49 9.15 26.88
N ASP A 114 9.42 9.15 27.84
CA ASP A 114 10.51 10.13 27.95
C ASP A 114 11.82 9.51 27.49
N PHE A 115 12.24 9.84 26.26
CA PHE A 115 13.42 9.24 25.63
C PHE A 115 14.70 10.02 25.98
N PRO A 116 15.84 9.33 26.18
CA PRO A 116 17.12 10.02 26.37
C PRO A 116 17.52 10.81 25.13
N GLU A 117 18.26 11.91 25.32
CA GLU A 117 18.89 12.65 24.23
C GLU A 117 19.94 11.74 23.56
N GLU A 118 19.85 11.54 22.24
CA GLU A 118 20.86 10.79 21.48
C GLU A 118 22.16 11.61 21.44
N GLU A 119 23.22 11.12 22.09
CA GLU A 119 24.58 11.59 21.77
C GLU A 119 24.92 11.07 20.37
N GLU A 120 25.18 11.97 19.42
CA GLU A 120 25.67 11.60 18.09
C GLU A 120 27.05 10.94 18.25
N GLU A 121 27.11 9.62 18.35
CA GLU A 121 28.35 8.88 18.15
C GLU A 121 28.78 9.08 16.69
N GLU A 122 29.81 9.90 16.46
CA GLU A 122 30.47 10.00 15.16
C GLU A 122 30.88 8.59 14.71
N GLU A 123 30.28 8.07 13.65
CA GLU A 123 30.73 6.84 13.00
C GLU A 123 32.19 7.06 12.54
N GLU A 124 33.18 6.59 13.32
CA GLU A 124 34.55 6.45 12.85
C GLU A 124 34.56 5.50 11.65
N SER A 125 34.58 6.06 10.44
CA SER A 125 34.78 5.30 9.22
C SER A 125 36.16 4.63 9.27
N SER A 126 36.21 3.34 9.60
CA SER A 126 37.45 2.56 9.55
C SER A 126 37.86 2.31 8.09
N ALA A 127 38.48 3.31 7.44
CA ALA A 127 39.10 3.14 6.14
C ALA A 127 40.42 2.36 6.30
N LYS A 128 40.48 1.14 5.77
CA LYS A 128 41.73 0.37 5.64
C LYS A 128 42.67 1.10 4.66
N PRO A 129 43.99 1.20 4.94
CA PRO A 129 44.92 1.83 4.02
C PRO A 129 45.24 0.84 2.89
N GLY A 130 44.75 1.07 1.67
CA GLY A 130 45.04 0.13 0.58
C GLY A 130 44.60 0.45 -0.84
N ASP A 131 43.55 1.23 -1.07
CA ASP A 131 43.04 1.40 -2.43
C ASP A 131 43.30 2.81 -2.99
N ILE A 132 44.23 2.88 -3.93
CA ILE A 132 44.52 4.06 -4.74
C ILE A 132 43.30 4.34 -5.62
N VAL A 133 42.55 5.41 -5.31
CA VAL A 133 41.46 5.90 -6.16
C VAL A 133 42.05 6.70 -7.33
N VAL A 134 42.07 6.09 -8.52
CA VAL A 134 42.33 6.81 -9.78
C VAL A 134 41.12 7.69 -10.09
N ARG A 135 41.32 9.02 -10.11
CA ARG A 135 40.30 10.00 -10.53
C ARG A 135 40.33 10.18 -12.04
N ASP A 136 39.31 9.70 -12.74
CA ASP A 136 39.09 10.04 -14.15
C ASP A 136 38.45 11.42 -14.29
N LYS A 137 39.18 12.35 -14.91
CA LYS A 137 38.71 13.67 -15.32
C LYS A 137 38.19 13.59 -16.76
N ALA A 138 36.88 13.49 -16.95
CA ALA A 138 36.27 13.77 -18.24
C ALA A 138 35.00 14.63 -18.07
N LYS A 139 35.18 15.95 -18.18
CA LYS A 139 34.10 16.92 -18.37
C LYS A 139 33.56 16.77 -19.81
N GLY A 140 32.37 16.23 -19.96
CA GLY A 140 31.58 16.31 -21.19
C GLY A 140 30.90 17.67 -21.30
N LYS A 141 31.42 18.50 -22.21
CA LYS A 141 31.01 19.86 -22.55
C LYS A 141 29.61 19.85 -23.19
N LYS A 142 28.66 20.67 -22.70
CA LYS A 142 27.43 21.02 -23.42
C LYS A 142 27.79 21.68 -24.76
N LEU A 143 27.13 21.30 -25.84
CA LEU A 143 27.11 22.04 -27.11
C LEU A 143 25.70 22.01 -27.71
N SER A 144 25.24 23.24 -28.00
CA SER A 144 24.10 23.73 -28.81
C SER A 144 22.73 23.09 -28.60
#